data_AF-A0A8H4ZHU0-F1
#
_entry.id   AF-A0A8H4ZHU0-F1
#
_cell.length_a   1.000
_cell.length_b   1.000
_cell.length_c   1.000
_cell.angle_alpha   90.00
_cell.angle_beta   90.00
_cell.angle_gamma   90.00
#
_symmetry.space_group_name_H-M   'P 1'
#
loop_
_entity.id
_entity.type
_entity.pdbx_description
1 polymer ?
#
loop_
_entity_poly.entity_id
_entity_poly.type
_entity_poly.pdbx_seq_one_letter_code
_entity_poly.pdbx_strand_id
1 'polypeptide(L)'
;MLSPPPPPPSFRAPATDASSTPRAPAVPKSGPAGSLLLELIKHNGAPFNDHWAYFVRSSSSPSVGIVYEAIGDVRSGFQRQIRRNHDLTSDPPSSRIPLQWIDAKFINEELMLHDQGPMPVCIFEESLCQVKVPEKTLNDTTESEAPKKRIVQRNCQTWIVESADQLVSDGILSSDVARYLHATKQV
;
A
#
# COMPACT_ATOMS: atom_id res chain seq x y z
N MET A 1 -33.51 49.16 -39.25
CA MET A 1 -33.09 48.68 -37.92
C MET A 1 -32.96 47.16 -38.01
N LEU A 2 -31.75 46.64 -38.23
CA LEU A 2 -31.50 45.19 -38.32
C LEU A 2 -31.31 44.62 -36.91
N SER A 3 -32.09 43.60 -36.55
CA SER A 3 -32.01 42.92 -35.25
C SER A 3 -30.67 42.19 -35.09
N PRO A 4 -30.09 42.15 -33.87
CA PRO A 4 -28.81 41.47 -33.65
C PRO A 4 -28.97 39.95 -33.76
N PRO A 5 -27.91 39.23 -34.19
CA PRO A 5 -27.94 37.78 -34.30
C PRO A 5 -28.04 37.11 -32.91
N PRO A 6 -28.65 35.92 -32.83
CA PRO A 6 -28.78 35.19 -31.58
C PRO A 6 -27.40 34.74 -31.04
N PRO A 7 -27.24 34.64 -29.72
CA PRO A 7 -26.01 34.16 -29.11
C PRO A 7 -25.77 32.67 -29.47
N PRO A 8 -24.50 32.25 -29.59
CA PRO A 8 -24.17 30.86 -29.89
C PRO A 8 -24.61 29.93 -28.74
N PRO A 9 -25.01 28.67 -29.05
CA PRO A 9 -25.37 27.70 -28.03
C PRO A 9 -24.18 27.43 -27.10
N SER A 10 -24.40 27.58 -25.79
CA SER A 10 -23.41 27.19 -24.79
C SER A 10 -23.28 25.67 -24.80
N PHE A 11 -22.16 25.17 -25.31
CA PHE A 11 -21.76 23.79 -25.12
C PHE A 11 -21.41 23.58 -23.64
N ARG A 12 -22.34 23.03 -22.87
CA ARG A 12 -22.04 22.52 -21.54
C ARG A 12 -21.18 21.27 -21.73
N ALA A 13 -19.90 21.37 -21.39
CA ALA A 13 -19.04 20.21 -21.30
C ALA A 13 -19.73 19.16 -20.40
N PRO A 14 -19.72 17.86 -20.77
CA PRO A 14 -20.15 16.83 -19.85
C PRO A 14 -19.34 17.00 -18.58
N ALA A 15 -20.04 17.04 -17.44
CA ALA A 15 -19.38 16.99 -16.15
C ALA A 15 -18.53 15.71 -16.14
N THR A 16 -17.22 15.86 -16.33
CA THR A 16 -16.27 14.84 -15.93
C THR A 16 -16.59 14.53 -14.48
N ASP A 17 -17.05 13.29 -14.25
CA ASP A 17 -17.31 12.76 -12.92
C ASP A 17 -16.20 13.22 -11.99
N ALA A 18 -16.62 13.91 -10.94
CA ALA A 18 -15.74 14.38 -9.89
C ALA A 18 -14.88 13.20 -9.46
N SER A 19 -13.56 13.41 -9.47
CA SER A 19 -12.55 12.54 -8.89
C SER A 19 -13.08 11.96 -7.57
N SER A 20 -13.62 10.75 -7.63
CA SER A 20 -14.12 10.07 -6.45
C SER A 20 -12.88 9.60 -5.73
N THR A 21 -12.46 10.34 -4.70
CA THR A 21 -11.45 9.85 -3.77
C THR A 21 -11.89 8.44 -3.32
N PRO A 22 -11.02 7.43 -3.50
CA PRO A 22 -11.38 6.06 -3.14
C PRO A 22 -11.86 6.02 -1.71
N ARG A 23 -13.03 5.43 -1.48
CA ARG A 23 -13.59 5.31 -0.14
C ARG A 23 -12.81 4.24 0.63
N ALA A 24 -12.25 4.63 1.78
CA ALA A 24 -11.55 3.70 2.66
C ALA A 24 -12.47 2.56 3.14
N PRO A 25 -11.93 1.35 3.39
CA PRO A 25 -12.70 0.24 3.93
C PRO A 25 -13.38 0.60 5.26
N ALA A 26 -14.62 0.18 5.44
CA ALA A 26 -15.34 0.36 6.70
C ALA A 26 -14.91 -0.73 7.69
N VAL A 27 -13.91 -0.45 8.53
CA VAL A 27 -13.39 -1.40 9.50
C VAL A 27 -14.03 -1.19 10.89
N PRO A 28 -14.60 -2.24 11.52
CA PRO A 28 -15.10 -2.15 12.88
C PRO A 28 -14.01 -1.76 13.89
N LYS A 29 -14.40 -1.06 14.97
CA LYS A 29 -13.46 -0.66 16.04
C LYS A 29 -12.83 -1.84 16.79
N SER A 30 -13.49 -3.00 16.78
CA SER A 30 -13.05 -4.22 17.44
C SER A 30 -13.17 -5.40 16.48
N GLY A 31 -12.15 -6.24 16.46
CA GLY A 31 -12.11 -7.44 15.63
C GLY A 31 -12.55 -8.70 16.38
N PRO A 32 -12.63 -9.84 15.67
CA PRO A 32 -12.76 -11.16 16.28
C PRO A 32 -11.65 -11.44 17.32
N ALA A 33 -11.90 -12.39 18.23
CA ALA A 33 -10.90 -12.80 19.21
C ALA A 33 -9.62 -13.31 18.53
N GLY A 34 -8.46 -12.83 19.01
CA GLY A 34 -7.15 -13.18 18.46
C GLY A 34 -6.82 -12.55 17.11
N SER A 35 -7.71 -11.73 16.53
CA SER A 35 -7.42 -10.99 15.29
C SER A 35 -6.57 -9.75 15.57
N LEU A 36 -5.75 -9.37 14.60
CA LEU A 36 -4.98 -8.12 14.64
C LEU A 36 -5.43 -7.18 13.53
N LEU A 37 -5.37 -5.88 13.80
CA LEU A 37 -5.77 -4.87 12.83
C LEU A 37 -4.63 -4.61 11.85
N LEU A 38 -4.89 -4.81 10.56
CA LEU A 38 -4.04 -4.34 9.48
C LEU A 38 -4.41 -2.90 9.13
N GLU A 39 -3.40 -2.04 9.13
CA GLU A 39 -3.49 -0.64 8.74
C GLU A 39 -2.53 -0.35 7.59
N LEU A 40 -2.91 0.56 6.70
CA LEU A 40 -1.98 1.25 5.81
C LEU A 40 -1.45 2.48 6.55
N ILE A 41 -0.13 2.56 6.72
CA ILE A 41 0.53 3.78 7.18
C ILE A 41 1.19 4.48 6.01
N LYS A 42 1.11 5.82 6.00
CA LYS A 42 1.78 6.65 5.00
C LYS A 42 2.74 7.61 5.69
N HIS A 43 3.91 7.80 5.10
CA HIS A 43 4.83 8.87 5.46
C HIS A 43 4.92 9.85 4.29
N ASN A 44 4.90 11.15 4.60
CA ASN A 44 4.92 12.20 3.59
C ASN A 44 6.21 12.12 2.77
N GLY A 45 6.09 11.85 1.47
CA GLY A 45 7.22 11.64 0.57
C GLY A 45 7.67 12.89 -0.18
N ALA A 46 7.02 14.04 0.01
CA ALA A 46 7.21 15.23 -0.82
C ALA A 46 8.71 15.61 -0.96
N PRO A 47 9.19 15.86 -2.21
CA PRO A 47 8.44 16.05 -3.46
C PRO A 47 8.09 14.75 -4.22
N PHE A 48 8.42 13.58 -3.68
CA PHE A 48 8.11 12.27 -4.27
C PHE A 48 6.78 11.70 -3.74
N ASN A 49 6.43 10.50 -4.21
CA ASN A 49 5.28 9.75 -3.72
C ASN A 49 5.45 9.39 -2.24
N ASP A 50 4.33 9.35 -1.50
CA ASP A 50 4.32 8.94 -0.10
C ASP A 50 4.89 7.54 0.07
N HIS A 51 5.62 7.34 1.16
CA HIS A 51 6.08 6.01 1.52
C HIS A 51 4.96 5.24 2.19
N TRP A 52 4.59 4.08 1.63
CA TRP A 52 3.52 3.23 2.15
C TRP A 52 4.10 1.99 2.81
N ALA A 53 3.51 1.63 3.95
CA ALA A 53 3.80 0.39 4.64
C ALA A 53 2.52 -0.21 5.22
N TYR A 54 2.51 -1.52 5.40
CA TYR A 54 1.53 -2.17 6.25
C TYR A 54 1.96 -2.08 7.70
N PHE A 55 1.01 -1.85 8.59
CA PHE A 55 1.20 -1.93 10.02
C PHE A 55 0.19 -2.93 10.59
N VAL A 56 0.69 -4.01 11.18
CA VAL A 56 -0.12 -4.93 11.99
C VAL A 56 -0.03 -4.48 13.43
N ARG A 57 -1.12 -3.92 13.93
CA ARG A 57 -1.21 -3.37 15.29
C ARG A 57 -1.21 -4.49 16.33
N SER A 58 -0.41 -4.35 17.38
CA SER A 58 -0.48 -5.25 18.54
C SER A 58 -1.83 -5.11 19.26
N SER A 59 -2.33 -6.22 19.79
CA SER A 59 -3.51 -6.25 20.67
C SER A 59 -3.27 -5.50 21.98
N SER A 60 -2.02 -5.43 22.44
CA SER A 60 -1.62 -4.83 23.72
C SER A 60 -1.41 -3.32 23.65
N SER A 61 -1.00 -2.79 22.49
CA SER A 61 -0.69 -1.37 22.33
C SER A 61 -1.01 -0.87 20.91
N PRO A 62 -1.84 0.18 20.76
CA PRO A 62 -2.19 0.72 19.45
C PRO A 62 -1.04 1.40 18.68
N SER A 63 0.06 1.75 19.35
CA SER A 63 1.23 2.37 18.70
C SER A 63 2.33 1.37 18.37
N VAL A 64 2.31 0.18 18.98
CA VAL A 64 3.32 -0.86 18.78
C VAL A 64 2.78 -1.95 17.85
N GLY A 65 3.63 -2.44 16.96
CA GLY A 65 3.24 -3.49 16.03
C GLY A 65 4.36 -3.91 15.10
N ILE A 66 3.97 -4.44 13.95
CA ILE A 66 4.89 -4.90 12.91
C ILE A 66 4.68 -4.05 11.67
N VAL A 67 5.77 -3.48 11.15
CA VAL A 67 5.76 -2.75 9.88
C VAL A 67 6.32 -3.65 8.78
N TYR A 68 5.55 -3.78 7.70
CA TYR A 68 6.00 -4.43 6.46
C TYR A 68 6.05 -3.41 5.34
N GLU A 69 7.22 -3.29 4.73
CA GLU A 69 7.47 -2.28 3.71
C GLU A 69 8.49 -2.76 2.69
N ALA A 70 8.49 -2.10 1.53
CA ALA A 70 9.58 -2.21 0.58
C ALA A 70 10.43 -0.93 0.68
N ILE A 71 11.65 -1.07 1.18
CA ILE A 71 12.65 -0.01 1.25
C ILE A 71 13.58 -0.06 0.05
N GLY A 72 14.13 1.07 -0.37
CA GLY A 72 15.08 1.15 -1.46
C GLY A 72 14.69 2.21 -2.48
N ASP A 73 15.35 2.16 -3.64
CA ASP A 73 15.20 3.17 -4.68
C ASP A 73 15.36 2.54 -6.07
N VAL A 74 14.98 3.28 -7.12
CA VAL A 74 15.02 2.79 -8.51
C VAL A 74 16.42 2.42 -9.02
N ARG A 75 17.48 2.96 -8.41
CA ARG A 75 18.88 2.72 -8.75
C ARG A 75 19.43 1.51 -8.01
N SER A 76 19.08 1.34 -6.75
CA SER A 76 19.58 0.26 -5.89
C SER A 76 18.69 -1.00 -5.93
N GLY A 77 17.46 -0.86 -6.42
CA GLY A 77 16.40 -1.86 -6.26
C GLY A 77 15.70 -1.71 -4.91
N PHE A 78 14.56 -2.39 -4.77
CA PHE A 78 13.83 -2.44 -3.51
C PHE A 78 14.09 -3.76 -2.79
N GLN A 79 14.11 -3.71 -1.47
CA GLN A 79 14.18 -4.86 -0.58
C GLN A 79 13.02 -4.80 0.39
N ARG A 80 12.49 -5.97 0.73
CA ARG A 80 11.43 -6.05 1.73
C ARG A 80 12.06 -5.95 3.11
N GLN A 81 11.47 -5.12 3.96
CA GLN A 81 11.83 -4.98 5.35
C GLN A 81 10.65 -5.34 6.25
N ILE A 82 10.96 -6.03 7.35
CA ILE A 82 10.04 -6.33 8.43
C ILE A 82 10.62 -5.67 9.68
N ARG A 83 9.94 -4.64 10.21
CA ARG A 83 10.29 -4.02 11.49
C ARG A 83 9.34 -4.54 12.56
N ARG A 84 9.82 -5.45 13.40
CA ARG A 84 9.06 -6.03 14.52
C ARG A 84 9.14 -5.16 15.76
N ASN A 85 8.10 -5.22 16.59
CA ASN A 85 7.98 -4.43 17.82
C ASN A 85 8.25 -2.92 17.59
N HIS A 86 7.81 -2.40 16.44
CA HIS A 86 8.03 -1.02 16.06
C HIS A 86 6.99 -0.11 16.71
N ASP A 87 7.45 0.94 17.36
CA ASP A 87 6.60 1.95 17.98
C ASP A 87 6.46 3.18 17.08
N LEU A 88 5.25 3.39 16.57
CA LEU A 88 4.88 4.53 15.73
C LEU A 88 4.97 5.88 16.47
N THR A 89 5.11 5.92 17.80
CA THR A 89 5.36 7.19 18.50
C THR A 89 6.75 7.76 18.22
N SER A 90 7.72 6.89 17.90
CA SER A 90 9.09 7.27 17.58
C SER A 90 9.27 7.74 16.13
N ASP A 91 8.44 7.22 15.23
CA ASP A 91 8.42 7.50 13.80
C ASP A 91 6.95 7.65 13.35
N PRO A 92 6.31 8.80 13.64
CA PRO A 92 4.88 8.96 13.45
C PRO A 92 4.51 9.09 11.96
N PRO A 93 3.61 8.25 11.44
CA PRO A 93 3.14 8.36 10.07
C PRO A 93 2.26 9.60 9.88
N SER A 94 2.25 10.15 8.67
CA SER A 94 1.37 11.27 8.30
C SER A 94 -0.10 10.86 8.27
N SER A 95 -0.39 9.58 8.01
CA SER A 95 -1.75 9.04 8.10
C SER A 95 -1.73 7.55 8.43
N ARG A 96 -2.81 7.10 9.11
CA ARG A 96 -3.10 5.70 9.43
C ARG A 96 -4.50 5.38 8.95
N ILE A 97 -4.63 4.38 8.09
CA ILE A 97 -5.89 3.99 7.47
C ILE A 97 -6.15 2.51 7.82
N PRO A 98 -7.15 2.20 8.66
CA PRO A 98 -7.57 0.83 8.91
C PRO A 98 -8.00 0.14 7.60
N LEU A 99 -7.46 -1.04 7.33
CA LEU A 99 -7.79 -1.82 6.14
C LEU A 99 -8.72 -2.99 6.47
N GLN A 100 -8.31 -3.84 7.42
CA GLN A 100 -9.08 -5.03 7.81
C GLN A 100 -8.55 -5.64 9.10
N TRP A 101 -9.39 -6.41 9.80
CA TRP A 101 -8.94 -7.38 10.80
C TRP A 101 -8.41 -8.65 10.11
N ILE A 102 -7.23 -9.11 10.50
CA ILE A 102 -6.64 -10.38 10.05
C ILE A 102 -7.02 -11.45 11.07
N ASP A 103 -7.64 -12.53 10.60
CA ASP A 103 -8.06 -13.66 11.44
C ASP A 103 -6.86 -14.30 12.16
N ALA A 104 -7.06 -14.68 13.42
CA ALA A 104 -6.07 -15.34 14.27
C ALA A 104 -5.39 -16.54 13.60
N LYS A 105 -6.08 -17.25 12.70
CA LYS A 105 -5.50 -18.41 11.99
C LYS A 105 -4.33 -18.06 11.06
N PHE A 106 -4.21 -16.80 10.63
CA PHE A 106 -3.17 -16.36 9.69
C PHE A 106 -1.95 -15.72 10.38
N ILE A 107 -2.03 -15.47 11.69
CA ILE A 107 -1.05 -14.67 12.44
C ILE A 107 -0.67 -15.36 13.75
N ASN A 108 0.50 -15.02 14.27
CA ASN A 108 0.94 -15.42 15.59
C ASN A 108 1.59 -14.19 16.25
N GLU A 109 0.81 -13.44 17.04
CA GLU A 109 1.25 -12.15 17.59
C GLU A 109 2.55 -12.27 18.40
N GLU A 110 2.65 -13.31 19.23
CA GLU A 110 3.82 -13.54 20.08
C GLU A 110 5.10 -13.69 19.25
N LEU A 111 5.07 -14.54 18.22
CA LEU A 111 6.21 -14.70 17.32
C LEU A 111 6.46 -13.42 16.50
N MET A 112 5.41 -12.77 16.02
CA MET A 112 5.51 -11.56 15.20
C MET A 112 6.13 -10.37 15.96
N LEU A 113 5.95 -10.29 17.28
CA LEU A 113 6.53 -9.22 18.10
C LEU A 113 7.94 -9.54 18.60
N HIS A 114 8.24 -10.80 18.91
CA HIS A 114 9.50 -11.17 19.58
C HIS A 114 10.58 -11.71 18.65
N ASP A 115 10.21 -12.25 17.48
CA ASP A 115 11.19 -12.73 16.53
C ASP A 115 12.08 -11.59 16.02
N GLN A 116 13.35 -11.90 15.74
CA GLN A 116 14.33 -10.95 15.21
C GLN A 116 14.89 -11.42 13.85
N GLY A 117 14.41 -12.55 13.33
CA GLY A 117 14.88 -13.16 12.11
C GLY A 117 14.24 -12.53 10.86
N PRO A 118 14.89 -12.57 9.69
CA PRO A 118 14.30 -12.08 8.45
C PRO A 118 13.22 -13.03 7.87
N MET A 119 13.03 -14.19 8.50
CA MET A 119 12.13 -15.24 8.02
C MET A 119 10.68 -14.93 8.40
N PRO A 120 9.70 -15.36 7.58
CA PRO A 120 8.30 -15.27 7.94
C PRO A 120 8.00 -16.19 9.13
N VAL A 121 7.20 -15.70 10.08
CA VAL A 121 6.81 -16.46 11.28
C VAL A 121 5.34 -16.88 11.29
N CYS A 122 4.56 -16.48 10.28
CA CYS A 122 3.16 -16.81 10.14
C CYS A 122 2.70 -16.81 8.67
N ILE A 123 1.50 -17.34 8.41
CA ILE A 123 0.92 -17.47 7.06
C ILE A 123 0.77 -16.09 6.39
N PHE A 124 0.43 -15.05 7.15
CA PHE A 124 0.39 -13.67 6.65
C PHE A 124 1.74 -13.23 6.08
N GLU A 125 2.82 -13.43 6.83
CA GLU A 125 4.18 -13.07 6.38
C GLU A 125 4.66 -13.95 5.23
N GLU A 126 4.31 -15.24 5.24
CA GLU A 126 4.60 -16.16 4.14
C GLU A 126 3.95 -15.70 2.83
N SER A 127 2.68 -15.29 2.87
CA SER A 127 1.99 -14.73 1.70
C SER A 127 2.68 -13.47 1.20
N LEU A 128 3.07 -12.56 2.10
CA LEU A 128 3.87 -11.38 1.74
C LEU A 128 5.24 -11.73 1.12
N CYS A 129 5.82 -12.90 1.43
CA CYS A 129 7.09 -13.36 0.83
C CYS A 129 6.96 -13.77 -0.63
N GLN A 130 5.76 -14.16 -1.06
CA GLN A 130 5.54 -14.64 -2.43
C GLN A 130 5.60 -13.48 -3.44
N VAL A 131 5.33 -12.25 -2.99
CA VAL A 131 5.37 -11.07 -3.84
C VAL A 131 6.80 -10.59 -3.99
N LYS A 132 7.31 -10.69 -5.21
CA LYS A 132 8.61 -10.15 -5.57
C LYS A 132 8.63 -8.64 -5.36
N VAL A 133 9.66 -8.17 -4.67
CA VAL A 133 9.93 -6.75 -4.55
C VAL A 133 10.34 -6.16 -5.90
N PRO A 134 10.02 -4.88 -6.16
CA PRO A 134 10.46 -4.17 -7.34
C PRO A 134 11.97 -4.32 -7.65
N GLU A 135 12.30 -4.95 -8.77
CA GLU A 135 13.69 -5.06 -9.25
C GLU A 135 14.20 -3.72 -9.82
N LYS A 136 15.53 -3.52 -9.77
CA LYS A 136 16.23 -2.32 -10.30
C LYS A 136 15.77 -2.05 -11.72
N THR A 137 15.28 -0.84 -11.98
CA THR A 137 14.69 -0.48 -13.28
C THR A 137 15.54 0.50 -14.09
N LEU A 138 16.69 0.91 -13.56
CA LEU A 138 17.69 1.68 -14.29
C LEU A 138 18.64 0.73 -15.02
N ASN A 139 18.51 0.68 -16.35
CA ASN A 139 19.51 0.06 -17.22
C ASN A 139 20.87 0.75 -16.99
N ASP A 140 21.94 -0.04 -16.87
CA ASP A 140 23.31 0.48 -16.91
C ASP A 140 23.58 1.11 -18.29
N THR A 141 24.18 2.30 -18.31
CA THR A 141 24.40 3.13 -19.52
C THR A 141 25.40 2.49 -20.53
N THR A 142 25.80 1.24 -20.32
CA THR A 142 26.73 0.48 -21.17
C THR A 142 26.05 -0.41 -22.21
N GLU A 143 24.73 -0.63 -22.15
CA GLU A 143 24.02 -1.44 -23.17
C GLU A 143 23.32 -0.55 -24.21
N SER A 144 23.85 -0.61 -25.45
CA SER A 144 23.31 0.07 -26.64
C SER A 144 22.05 -0.59 -27.19
N GLU A 145 21.03 -0.83 -26.36
CA GLU A 145 19.70 -1.20 -26.86
C GLU A 145 18.64 -0.20 -26.39
N ALA A 146 17.99 0.44 -27.37
CA ALA A 146 16.90 1.37 -27.11
C ALA A 146 15.76 0.68 -26.34
N PRO A 147 15.26 1.27 -25.23
CA PRO A 147 14.24 0.64 -24.41
C PRO A 147 12.90 0.58 -25.16
N LYS A 148 12.50 -0.63 -25.59
CA LYS A 148 11.28 -0.89 -26.36
C LYS A 148 9.99 -0.99 -25.52
N LYS A 149 10.07 -0.84 -24.19
CA LYS A 149 8.90 -0.92 -23.30
C LYS A 149 8.90 0.22 -22.30
N ARG A 150 7.73 0.81 -22.08
CA ARG A 150 7.48 1.83 -21.05
C ARG A 150 7.90 1.24 -19.70
N ILE A 151 8.96 1.79 -19.11
CA ILE A 151 9.44 1.39 -17.79
C ILE A 151 8.35 1.79 -16.79
N VAL A 152 7.63 0.80 -16.26
CA VAL A 152 6.72 1.03 -15.13
C VAL A 152 7.60 1.09 -13.89
N GLN A 153 7.81 2.29 -13.37
CA GLN A 153 8.57 2.50 -12.15
C GLN A 153 7.84 1.81 -10.99
N ARG A 154 8.37 0.69 -10.53
CA ARG A 154 7.86 -0.03 -9.38
C ARG A 154 8.46 0.59 -8.11
N ASN A 155 7.61 0.91 -7.13
CA ASN A 155 7.96 1.57 -5.86
C ASN A 155 7.31 0.86 -4.66
N CYS A 156 7.47 1.39 -3.45
CA CYS A 156 6.87 0.84 -2.23
C CYS A 156 5.34 0.69 -2.33
N GLN A 157 4.64 1.67 -2.92
CA GLN A 157 3.20 1.59 -3.13
C GLN A 157 2.81 0.46 -4.10
N THR A 158 3.65 0.21 -5.11
CA THR A 158 3.45 -0.90 -6.05
C THR A 158 3.57 -2.24 -5.33
N TRP A 159 4.56 -2.39 -4.44
CA TRP A 159 4.70 -3.59 -3.61
C TRP A 159 3.49 -3.79 -2.69
N ILE A 160 2.99 -2.73 -2.04
CA ILE A 160 1.78 -2.80 -1.21
C ILE A 160 0.57 -3.27 -2.01
N VAL A 161 0.37 -2.73 -3.20
CA VAL A 161 -0.76 -3.10 -4.06
C VAL A 161 -0.65 -4.54 -4.56
N GLU A 162 0.52 -4.97 -5.03
CA GLU A 162 0.73 -6.34 -5.52
C GLU A 162 0.66 -7.38 -4.39
N SER A 163 1.14 -7.02 -3.19
CA SER A 163 0.96 -7.87 -2.00
C SER A 163 -0.48 -7.92 -1.51
N ALA A 164 -1.27 -6.87 -1.70
CA ALA A 164 -2.71 -6.94 -1.43
C ALA A 164 -3.40 -7.96 -2.35
N ASP A 165 -3.05 -8.00 -3.63
CA ASP A 165 -3.60 -8.96 -4.59
C ASP A 165 -3.25 -10.40 -4.20
N GLN A 166 -2.01 -10.65 -3.76
CA GLN A 166 -1.58 -11.95 -3.25
C GLN A 166 -2.35 -12.34 -1.98
N LEU A 167 -2.47 -11.43 -1.01
CA LEU A 167 -3.22 -11.68 0.22
C LEU A 167 -4.71 -11.95 -0.05
N VAL A 168 -5.29 -11.37 -1.11
CA VAL A 168 -6.66 -11.69 -1.55
C VAL A 168 -6.72 -13.08 -2.17
N SER A 169 -5.75 -13.44 -3.01
CA SER A 169 -5.65 -14.79 -3.60
C SER A 169 -5.55 -15.88 -2.52
N ASP A 170 -4.82 -15.61 -1.44
CA ASP A 170 -4.67 -16.51 -0.31
C ASP A 170 -5.85 -16.48 0.68
N GLY A 171 -6.87 -15.66 0.40
CA GLY A 171 -8.08 -15.54 1.23
C GLY A 171 -7.87 -14.85 2.58
N ILE A 172 -6.77 -14.10 2.71
CA ILE A 172 -6.40 -13.37 3.93
C ILE A 172 -7.05 -11.99 3.94
N LEU A 173 -7.03 -11.28 2.81
CA LEU A 173 -7.69 -9.98 2.63
C LEU A 173 -8.92 -10.08 1.75
N SER A 174 -9.87 -9.17 1.96
CA SER A 174 -11.00 -8.99 1.05
C SER A 174 -10.57 -8.23 -0.21
N SER A 175 -11.24 -8.52 -1.33
CA SER A 175 -11.02 -7.82 -2.59
C SER A 175 -11.26 -6.31 -2.51
N ASP A 176 -12.06 -5.87 -1.54
CA ASP A 176 -12.37 -4.44 -1.35
C ASP A 176 -11.16 -3.66 -0.86
N VAL A 177 -10.32 -4.27 -0.02
CA VAL A 177 -9.06 -3.69 0.44
C VAL A 177 -8.10 -3.52 -0.73
N ALA A 178 -7.91 -4.57 -1.55
CA ALA A 178 -7.06 -4.49 -2.73
C ALA A 178 -7.56 -3.41 -3.71
N ARG A 179 -8.88 -3.38 -3.99
CA ARG A 179 -9.48 -2.34 -4.85
C ARG A 179 -9.23 -0.94 -4.33
N TYR A 180 -9.36 -0.73 -3.02
CA TYR A 180 -9.06 0.56 -2.39
C TYR A 180 -7.59 0.96 -2.56
N LEU A 181 -6.65 0.04 -2.33
CA LEU A 181 -5.21 0.29 -2.46
C LEU A 181 -4.83 0.61 -3.92
N HIS A 182 -5.34 -0.15 -4.88
CA HIS A 182 -5.17 0.12 -6.32
C HIS A 182 -5.66 1.52 -6.70
N ALA A 183 -6.85 1.90 -6.24
CA ALA A 183 -7.45 3.19 -6.57
C ALA A 183 -6.76 4.38 -5.86
N THR A 184 -6.09 4.15 -4.73
CA THR A 184 -5.42 5.19 -3.92
C THR A 184 -3.96 5.40 -4.30
N LYS A 185 -3.34 4.47 -5.01
CA LYS A 185 -1.93 4.50 -5.39
C LYS A 185 -1.61 5.77 -6.20
N GLN A 186 -0.52 6.45 -5.83
CA GLN A 186 0.00 7.61 -6.54
C GLN A 186 0.78 7.16 -7.78
N VAL A 187 0.57 7.86 -8.90
CA VAL A 187 1.16 7.57 -10.21
C VAL A 187 2.32 8.52 -10.48
#